data_AF-A0ABD6S0Y4-F1
#
_entry.id   AF-A0ABD6S0Y4-F1
#
_cell.length_a   1.000
_cell.length_b   1.000
_cell.length_c   1.000
_cell.angle_alpha   90.00
_cell.angle_beta   90.00
_cell.angle_gamma   90.00
#
_symmetry.space_group_name_H-M   'P 1'
#
loop_
_entity.id
_entity.type
_entity.pdbx_description
1 polymer ?
#
loop_
_entity_poly.entity_id
_entity_poly.type
_entity_poly.pdbx_seq_one_letter_code
_entity_poly.pdbx_strand_id
1 'polypeptide(L)' 'MAANWDYSRNGNITPNDVLRGSGKKYWWKCPEGHIRYRSIRDEVKCVIKCSECKKSIENNKTNLRI' A
#
# COMPACT_ATOMS: atom_id res chain seq x y z
N MET A 1 4.29 -6.66 2.91
CA MET A 1 4.72 -6.59 1.49
C MET A 1 3.86 -7.50 0.63
N ALA A 2 3.98 -8.83 0.68
CA ALA A 2 3.16 -9.71 -0.17
C ALA A 2 1.64 -9.59 0.10
N ALA A 3 1.26 -9.38 1.36
CA ALA A 3 -0.14 -9.24 1.76
C ALA A 3 -0.88 -8.05 1.11
N ASN A 4 -0.14 -7.04 0.61
CA ASN A 4 -0.74 -5.86 -0.02
C ASN A 4 -0.63 -5.88 -1.54
N TRP A 5 -0.20 -6.98 -2.16
CA TRP A 5 -0.05 -7.03 -3.62
C TRP A 5 -1.41 -7.14 -4.32
N ASP A 6 -1.67 -6.31 -5.33
CA ASP A 6 -2.88 -6.41 -6.14
C ASP A 6 -2.65 -7.36 -7.33
N TYR A 7 -2.93 -8.64 -7.13
CA TYR A 7 -2.79 -9.66 -8.19
C TYR A 7 -3.72 -9.40 -9.38
N SER A 8 -4.88 -8.78 -9.17
CA SER A 8 -5.82 -8.48 -10.26
C SER A 8 -5.24 -7.45 -11.23
N ARG A 9 -4.47 -6.48 -10.73
CA ARG A 9 -3.89 -5.41 -11.55
C ARG A 9 -2.49 -5.71 -12.05
N ASN A 10 -1.69 -6.46 -11.29
CA ASN A 10 -0.32 -6.81 -11.67
C ASN A 10 -0.25 -8.09 -12.53
N GLY A 11 -1.37 -8.81 -12.69
CA GLY A 11 -1.45 -10.02 -13.51
C GLY A 11 -0.53 -11.12 -13.01
N ASN A 12 0.28 -11.68 -13.92
CA ASN A 12 1.18 -12.79 -13.62
C ASN A 12 2.48 -12.36 -12.91
N ILE A 13 2.69 -11.07 -12.68
CA ILE A 13 3.88 -10.58 -11.97
C ILE A 13 3.65 -10.77 -10.47
N THR A 14 4.53 -11.52 -9.84
CA THR A 14 4.52 -11.73 -8.40
C THR A 14 5.52 -10.80 -7.70
N PRO A 15 5.35 -10.55 -6.40
CA PRO A 15 6.37 -9.84 -5.62
C PRO A 15 7.77 -10.48 -5.69
N ASN A 16 7.86 -11.77 -5.99
CA ASN A 16 9.13 -12.50 -6.09
C ASN A 16 9.88 -12.19 -7.40
N ASP A 17 9.15 -11.78 -8.44
CA ASP A 17 9.72 -11.35 -9.73
C ASP A 17 10.29 -9.92 -9.67
N VAL A 18 10.07 -9.22 -8.55
CA VAL A 18 10.42 -7.81 -8.40
C VAL A 18 11.64 -7.65 -7.51
N LEU A 19 12.75 -7.23 -8.12
CA LEU A 19 13.97 -6.89 -7.38
C LEU A 19 13.79 -5.65 -6.50
N ARG A 20 14.22 -5.78 -5.24
CA ARG A 20 14.31 -4.67 -4.28
C ARG A 20 15.30 -3.65 -4.82
N GLY A 21 14.82 -2.41 -5.05
CA GLY A 21 15.65 -1.32 -5.56
C GLY A 21 15.53 -1.03 -7.05
N SER A 22 14.78 -1.83 -7.82
CA SER A 22 14.53 -1.61 -9.25
C SER A 22 13.82 -0.29 -9.59
N GLY A 23 13.22 0.38 -8.60
CA GLY A 23 12.44 1.61 -8.81
C GLY A 23 11.10 1.40 -9.54
N LYS A 24 10.85 0.21 -10.09
CA LYS A 24 9.60 -0.17 -10.73
C LYS A 24 8.44 -0.07 -9.76
N LYS A 25 7.32 0.46 -10.24
CA LYS A 25 6.09 0.64 -9.49
C LYS A 25 5.08 -0.42 -9.87
N TYR A 26 4.31 -0.84 -8.88
CA TYR A 26 3.29 -1.87 -8.99
C TYR A 26 2.06 -1.44 -8.20
N TRP A 27 0.95 -2.15 -8.44
CA TRP A 27 -0.29 -1.92 -7.74
C TRP A 27 -0.32 -2.63 -6.40
N TRP A 28 -0.67 -1.89 -5.36
CA TRP A 28 -0.80 -2.37 -3.99
C TRP A 28 -2.20 -2.08 -3.48
N LYS A 29 -2.80 -3.03 -2.77
CA LYS A 29 -4.10 -2.93 -2.10
C LYS A 29 -3.90 -3.15 -0.62
N CYS A 30 -4.23 -2.17 0.22
CA CYS A 30 -4.16 -2.38 1.67
C CYS A 30 -5.37 -3.18 2.20
N PRO A 31 -5.35 -3.64 3.46
CA PRO A 31 -6.47 -4.36 4.07
C PRO A 31 -7.81 -3.62 4.00
N GLU A 32 -7.79 -2.29 4.16
CA GLU A 32 -8.97 -1.43 4.02
C GLU A 32 -9.46 -1.24 2.56
N GLY A 33 -8.84 -1.91 1.59
CA GLY A 33 -9.23 -1.88 0.18
C GLY A 33 -8.65 -0.73 -0.66
N HIS A 34 -7.93 0.23 -0.07
CA HIS A 34 -7.33 1.33 -0.84
C HIS A 34 -6.21 0.86 -1.77
N ILE A 35 -6.27 1.33 -3.03
CA ILE A 35 -5.31 1.03 -4.08
C ILE A 35 -4.21 2.11 -4.17
N ARG A 36 -2.96 1.71 -4.39
CA ARG A 36 -1.81 2.60 -4.60
C ARG A 36 -0.89 2.09 -5.69
N TYR A 37 -0.23 3.01 -6.40
CA TYR A 37 0.77 2.68 -7.42
C TYR A 37 2.16 3.17 -6.99
N ARG A 38 3.00 2.26 -6.49
CA ARG A 38 4.24 2.60 -5.80
C ARG A 38 5.34 1.56 -5.99
N SER A 39 6.58 1.96 -5.74
CA SER A 39 7.71 1.04 -5.81
C SER A 39 7.74 0.10 -4.61
N ILE A 40 8.38 -1.05 -4.77
CA ILE A 40 8.59 -1.97 -3.64
C ILE A 40 9.35 -1.29 -2.49
N ARG A 41 10.29 -0.37 -2.80
CA ARG A 41 11.02 0.43 -1.80
C ARG A 41 10.06 1.30 -0.98
N ASP A 42 9.12 1.97 -1.66
CA ASP A 42 8.15 2.86 -1.00
C ASP A 42 7.14 2.06 -0.17
N GLU A 43 6.74 0.89 -0.66
CA GLU A 43 5.84 0.00 0.08
C GLU A 43 6.53 -0.58 1.33
N VAL A 44 7.81 -0.96 1.23
CA VAL A 44 8.63 -1.41 2.37
C VAL A 44 8.78 -0.32 3.42
N LYS A 45 8.83 0.95 3.00
CA LYS A 45 8.88 2.08 3.93
C LYS A 45 7.53 2.37 4.60
N CYS A 46 6.42 2.05 3.93
CA CYS A 46 5.06 2.35 4.38
C CYS A 46 4.21 1.10 4.57
N VAL A 47 4.79 0.05 5.18
CA VAL A 47 4.11 -1.25 5.37
C VAL A 47 2.82 -1.16 6.18
N ILE A 48 2.72 -0.19 7.09
CA ILE A 48 1.65 -0.15 8.10
C ILE A 48 0.61 0.96 7.83
N LYS A 49 0.97 2.05 7.12
CA LYS A 49 0.07 3.21 6.99
C LYS A 49 -0.06 3.67 5.54
N CYS A 50 -1.16 3.27 4.92
CA CYS A 50 -1.74 3.96 3.76
C CYS A 50 -1.92 5.45 4.06
N SER A 51 -1.66 6.33 3.09
CA SER A 51 -1.99 7.75 3.22
C SER A 51 -3.47 8.00 3.50
N GLU A 52 -4.37 7.27 2.84
CA GLU A 52 -5.82 7.34 3.09
C GLU A 52 -6.19 6.77 4.46
N CYS A 53 -5.64 5.63 4.89
CA CYS A 53 -5.91 5.13 6.26
C CYS A 53 -5.35 6.08 7.32
N LYS A 54 -4.25 6.79 7.04
CA LYS A 54 -3.71 7.81 7.94
C LYS A 54 -4.72 8.95 8.12
N LYS A 55 -5.30 9.44 7.01
CA LYS A 55 -6.37 10.47 7.04
C LYS A 55 -7.61 9.97 7.79
N SER A 56 -8.04 8.74 7.56
CA SER A 56 -9.20 8.18 8.28
C SER A 56 -8.98 8.10 9.79
N ILE A 57 -7.77 7.75 10.25
CA ILE A 57 -7.42 7.77 11.68
C ILE A 57 -7.39 9.20 12.24
N GLU A 58 -6.87 10.16 11.48
CA GLU A 58 -6.85 11.57 11.87
C GLU A 58 -8.28 12.14 11.97
N ASN A 59 -9.14 11.84 11.00
CA ASN A 59 -10.55 12.25 10.98
C ASN A 59 -11.38 11.60 12.11
N ASN A 60 -11.07 10.36 12.50
CA ASN A 60 -11.73 9.73 13.65
C ASN A 60 -11.30 10.36 14.99
N LYS A 61 -10.08 10.90 15.09
CA LYS A 61 -9.61 11.62 16.29
C LYS A 61 -10.26 12.99 16.46
N THR A 62 -10.58 13.68 15.37
CA THR A 62 -11.31 14.96 15.43
C THR A 62 -12.78 14.78 15.80
N ASN A 63 -13.39 13.64 15.49
CA ASN A 63 -14.79 13.33 15.84
C ASN A 63 -14.99 12.81 17.28
N LEU A 64 -13.93 12.56 18.04
CA LEU A 64 -13.97 12.09 19.44
C LEU A 64 -13.59 13.18 20.46
N ARG A 65 -13.52 14.45 20.02
CA ARG A 65 -13.32 15.63 20.90
C ARG A 65 -14.64 16.40 21.09
N ILE A 66 -15.65 15.72 21.64
CA ILE A 66 -16.85 16.32 22.23
C ILE A 66 -16.95 15.89 23.68
#